data_AF-A0AAI8WF66-F1
#
_entry.id   AF-A0AAI8WF66-F1
#
_cell.length_a   1.000
_cell.length_b   1.000
_cell.length_c   1.000
_cell.angle_alpha   90.00
_cell.angle_beta   90.00
_cell.angle_gamma   90.00
#
_symmetry.space_group_name_H-M   'P 1'
#
loop_
_entity.id
_entity.type
_entity.pdbx_description
1 polymer ?
#
loop_
_entity_poly.entity_id
_entity_poly.type
_entity_poly.pdbx_seq_one_letter_code
_entity_poly.pdbx_strand_id
1 'polypeptide(L)'
;MMIPEKKIAQEKSQNISEAGAVYNTDYFNQLFTEKVRNYFSDYSRFFDQCRDQLAEKKGSNPLNKLEQEYNEAVIRLKQISEKLHLKSLQEYEEQQFTNQRDSISYCHKLLDGKIDNFLEFYFEEAKKELQEKLVHCQTMFT
;
A
#
# COMPACT_ATOMS: atom_id res chain seq x y z
N MET A 1 44.22 34.70 32.78
CA MET A 1 44.65 33.89 31.60
C MET A 1 43.87 32.59 31.66
N MET A 2 42.69 32.57 31.03
CA MET A 2 42.40 31.90 29.74
C MET A 2 42.52 30.37 29.82
N ILE A 3 41.39 29.74 30.20
CA ILE A 3 41.13 28.32 29.98
C ILE A 3 40.96 28.12 28.46
N PRO A 4 41.62 27.14 27.81
CA PRO A 4 41.54 27.00 26.36
C PRO A 4 40.13 26.62 25.92
N GLU A 5 39.48 27.49 25.14
CA GLU A 5 38.13 27.32 24.57
C GLU A 5 38.00 26.12 23.59
N LYS A 6 39.08 25.38 23.34
CA LYS A 6 39.06 24.21 22.45
C LYS A 6 38.46 22.93 23.05
N LYS A 7 38.26 22.86 24.37
CA LYS A 7 37.66 21.65 24.99
C LYS A 7 36.12 21.68 25.07
N ILE A 8 35.48 22.84 24.98
CA ILE A 8 34.02 22.96 25.12
C ILE A 8 33.30 22.69 23.78
N ALA A 9 33.98 22.83 22.65
CA ALA A 9 33.42 22.54 21.34
C ALA A 9 33.35 21.02 21.02
N GLN A 10 34.16 20.20 21.70
CA GLN A 10 34.28 18.77 21.40
C GLN A 10 33.28 17.90 22.17
N GLU A 11 32.83 18.34 23.35
CA GLU A 11 31.77 17.66 24.12
C GLU A 11 30.35 17.99 23.63
N LYS A 12 30.18 19.06 22.84
CA LYS A 12 28.89 19.35 22.17
C LYS A 12 28.68 18.57 20.87
N SER A 13 29.72 17.99 20.29
CA SER A 13 29.62 17.21 19.03
C SER A 13 29.49 15.70 19.24
N GLN A 14 29.62 15.19 20.46
CA GLN A 14 29.57 13.75 20.74
C GLN A 14 28.25 13.26 21.38
N ASN A 15 27.23 14.12 21.45
CA ASN A 15 25.91 13.77 22.00
C ASN A 15 24.77 13.84 20.95
N ILE A 16 25.11 13.77 19.67
CA ILE A 16 24.15 13.68 18.55
C ILE A 16 24.27 12.33 17.81
N SER A 17 24.94 11.35 18.42
CA SER A 17 25.28 10.08 17.74
C SER A 17 24.53 8.84 18.25
N GLU A 18 23.50 9.00 19.07
CA GLU A 18 22.56 7.92 19.45
C GLU A 18 21.09 8.37 19.39
N ALA A 19 20.84 9.62 18.99
CA ALA A 19 19.51 10.19 18.78
C ALA A 19 19.27 10.50 17.29
N GLY A 20 19.85 9.69 16.39
CA GLY A 20 19.40 9.60 15.01
C GLY A 20 18.01 9.00 15.03
N ALA A 21 17.01 9.85 15.27
CA ALA A 21 15.63 9.46 15.45
C ALA A 21 15.21 8.57 14.27
N VAL A 22 15.06 7.28 14.55
CA VAL A 22 14.29 6.36 13.73
C VAL A 22 12.86 6.85 13.85
N TYR A 23 12.48 7.83 13.03
CA TYR A 23 11.13 8.37 13.06
C TYR A 23 10.17 7.26 12.67
N ASN A 24 9.11 7.14 13.46
CA ASN A 24 8.25 5.98 13.62
C ASN A 24 7.84 5.31 12.29
N THR A 25 8.63 4.34 11.83
CA THR A 25 8.31 3.48 10.68
C THR A 25 7.07 2.64 10.95
N ASP A 26 6.76 2.35 12.22
CA ASP A 26 5.52 1.67 12.59
C ASP A 26 4.29 2.49 12.23
N TYR A 27 4.34 3.82 12.34
CA TYR A 27 3.24 4.69 11.92
C TYR A 27 2.99 4.61 10.41
N PHE A 28 4.06 4.69 9.60
CA PHE A 28 3.95 4.50 8.15
C PHE A 28 3.42 3.11 7.81
N ASN A 29 3.97 2.07 8.44
CA ASN A 29 3.57 0.68 8.21
C ASN A 29 2.10 0.43 8.55
N GLN A 30 1.63 1.01 9.66
CA GLN A 30 0.23 0.90 10.06
C GLN A 30 -0.69 1.53 9.01
N LEU A 31 -0.44 2.78 8.64
CA LEU A 31 -1.28 3.48 7.66
C LEU A 31 -1.23 2.83 6.28
N PHE A 32 -0.06 2.37 5.85
CA PHE A 32 0.08 1.62 4.59
C PHE A 32 -0.79 0.35 4.62
N THR A 33 -0.69 -0.41 5.72
CA THR A 33 -1.46 -1.66 5.90
C THR A 33 -2.96 -1.40 5.88
N GLU A 34 -3.42 -0.34 6.55
CA GLU A 34 -4.83 0.06 6.55
C GLU A 34 -5.30 0.44 5.14
N LYS A 35 -4.51 1.21 4.40
CA LYS A 35 -4.83 1.62 3.04
C LYS A 35 -4.94 0.42 2.09
N VAL A 36 -3.94 -0.48 2.11
CA VAL A 36 -3.98 -1.72 1.30
C VAL A 36 -5.18 -2.59 1.68
N ARG A 37 -5.48 -2.73 2.98
CA ARG A 37 -6.66 -3.47 3.45
C ARG A 37 -7.95 -2.89 2.88
N ASN A 38 -8.08 -1.56 2.81
CA ASN A 38 -9.27 -0.92 2.26
C ASN A 38 -9.46 -1.26 0.78
N TYR A 39 -8.40 -1.16 -0.04
CA TYR A 39 -8.45 -1.54 -1.45
C TYR A 39 -8.83 -3.02 -1.65
N PHE A 40 -8.26 -3.95 -0.87
CA PHE A 40 -8.67 -5.36 -0.92
C PHE A 40 -10.12 -5.57 -0.50
N SER A 41 -10.59 -4.83 0.51
CA SER A 41 -11.99 -4.93 0.96
C SER A 41 -12.95 -4.47 -0.13
N ASP A 42 -12.62 -3.37 -0.82
CA ASP A 42 -13.43 -2.86 -1.91
C ASP A 42 -13.39 -3.78 -3.13
N TYR A 43 -12.24 -4.38 -3.45
CA TYR A 43 -12.14 -5.37 -4.52
C TYR A 43 -12.93 -6.65 -4.22
N SER A 44 -12.86 -7.15 -2.98
CA SER A 44 -13.67 -8.30 -2.54
C SER A 44 -15.16 -7.99 -2.65
N ARG A 45 -15.60 -6.79 -2.25
CA ARG A 45 -17.00 -6.37 -2.38
C ARG A 45 -17.43 -6.32 -3.84
N PHE A 46 -16.58 -5.82 -4.73
CA PHE A 46 -16.84 -5.81 -6.16
C PHE A 46 -16.97 -7.24 -6.71
N PHE A 47 -16.10 -8.16 -6.31
CA PHE A 47 -16.19 -9.57 -6.68
C PHE A 47 -17.50 -10.21 -6.19
N ASP A 48 -17.93 -9.96 -4.96
CA ASP A 48 -19.22 -10.45 -4.45
C ASP A 48 -20.39 -9.97 -5.33
N GLN A 49 -20.38 -8.72 -5.78
CA GLN A 49 -21.38 -8.19 -6.71
C GLN A 49 -21.35 -8.88 -8.07
N CYS A 50 -20.16 -9.18 -8.61
CA CYS A 50 -20.03 -9.94 -9.85
C CYS A 50 -20.54 -11.38 -9.69
N ARG A 51 -20.26 -12.00 -8.53
CA ARG A 51 -20.69 -13.35 -8.18
C ARG A 51 -22.22 -13.44 -8.13
N ASP A 52 -22.87 -12.49 -7.45
CA ASP A 52 -24.32 -12.45 -7.31
C ASP A 52 -25.03 -12.30 -8.67
N GLN A 53 -24.48 -11.47 -9.58
CA GLN A 53 -24.97 -11.33 -10.95
C GLN A 53 -24.87 -12.61 -11.79
N LEU A 54 -23.90 -13.49 -11.50
CA LEU A 54 -23.78 -14.79 -12.17
C LEU A 54 -24.66 -15.86 -11.52
N ALA A 55 -24.84 -15.82 -10.19
CA ALA A 55 -25.66 -16.79 -9.47
C ALA A 55 -27.12 -16.77 -9.92
N GLU A 56 -27.62 -15.61 -10.36
CA GLU A 56 -28.95 -15.48 -10.99
C GLU A 56 -29.07 -16.29 -12.30
N LYS A 57 -27.96 -16.61 -12.96
CA LYS A 57 -27.88 -17.38 -14.22
C LYS A 57 -27.33 -18.79 -13.93
N LYS A 58 -28.24 -19.73 -13.68
CA LYS A 58 -27.98 -21.16 -13.32
C LYS A 58 -26.75 -21.78 -14.03
N GLY A 59 -25.66 -22.02 -13.29
CA GLY A 59 -24.53 -22.88 -13.71
C GLY A 59 -23.28 -22.71 -12.84
N SER A 60 -22.65 -23.82 -12.43
CA SER A 60 -21.45 -23.80 -11.56
C SER A 60 -20.14 -23.49 -12.30
N ASN A 61 -20.07 -23.78 -13.60
CA ASN A 61 -18.84 -23.63 -14.40
C ASN A 61 -18.41 -22.15 -14.63
N PRO A 62 -19.33 -21.21 -14.94
CA PRO A 62 -18.98 -19.79 -15.09
C PRO A 62 -18.54 -19.13 -13.78
N LEU A 63 -19.13 -19.56 -12.66
CA LEU A 63 -18.78 -19.10 -11.31
C LEU A 63 -17.32 -19.46 -10.97
N ASN A 64 -16.94 -20.73 -11.17
CA ASN A 64 -15.59 -21.22 -10.90
C ASN A 64 -14.54 -20.45 -11.70
N LYS A 65 -14.83 -20.11 -12.97
CA LYS A 65 -13.92 -19.32 -13.81
C LYS A 65 -13.76 -17.89 -13.32
N LEU A 66 -14.82 -17.28 -12.81
CA LEU A 66 -14.77 -15.94 -12.23
C LEU A 66 -13.99 -15.94 -10.91
N GLU A 67 -14.22 -16.94 -10.05
CA GLU A 67 -13.47 -17.15 -8.80
C GLU A 67 -11.98 -17.34 -9.06
N GLN A 68 -11.63 -18.11 -10.09
CA GLN A 68 -10.23 -18.29 -10.47
C GLN A 68 -9.57 -16.96 -10.86
N GLU A 69 -10.22 -16.17 -11.72
CA GLU A 69 -9.70 -14.86 -12.13
C GLU A 69 -9.50 -13.91 -10.93
N TYR A 70 -10.49 -13.86 -10.03
CA TYR A 70 -10.40 -13.09 -8.79
C TYR A 70 -9.21 -13.52 -7.94
N ASN A 71 -9.04 -14.82 -7.70
CA ASN A 71 -7.96 -15.34 -6.88
C ASN A 71 -6.57 -15.06 -7.48
N GLU A 72 -6.44 -15.21 -8.80
CA GLU A 72 -5.21 -14.88 -9.51
C GLU A 72 -4.88 -13.39 -9.40
N ALA A 73 -5.86 -12.51 -9.58
CA ALA A 73 -5.70 -11.07 -9.39
C ALA A 73 -5.32 -10.71 -7.95
N VAL A 74 -5.95 -11.33 -6.94
CA VAL A 74 -5.60 -11.12 -5.52
C VAL A 74 -4.13 -11.46 -5.25
N ILE A 75 -3.63 -12.57 -5.81
CA ILE A 75 -2.21 -12.95 -5.67
C ILE A 75 -1.31 -11.88 -6.31
N ARG A 76 -1.61 -11.44 -7.53
CA ARG A 76 -0.85 -10.37 -8.22
C ARG A 76 -0.84 -9.08 -7.40
N LEU A 77 -1.99 -8.64 -6.92
CA LEU A 77 -2.15 -7.41 -6.15
C LEU A 77 -1.40 -7.45 -4.81
N LYS A 78 -1.35 -8.61 -4.15
CA LYS A 78 -0.56 -8.78 -2.91
C LYS A 78 0.92 -8.58 -3.18
N GLN A 79 1.46 -9.23 -4.20
CA GLN A 79 2.86 -9.10 -4.59
C GLN A 79 3.21 -7.66 -5.01
N ILE A 80 2.30 -6.99 -5.71
CA ILE A 80 2.46 -5.58 -6.10
C ILE A 80 2.49 -4.68 -4.86
N SER A 81 1.56 -4.89 -3.93
CA SER A 81 1.46 -4.12 -2.68
C SER A 81 2.70 -4.29 -1.80
N GLU A 82 3.21 -5.52 -1.66
CA GLU A 82 4.44 -5.80 -0.91
C GLU A 82 5.66 -5.10 -1.54
N LYS A 83 5.81 -5.16 -2.87
CA LYS A 83 6.91 -4.46 -3.56
C LYS A 83 6.81 -2.94 -3.42
N LEU A 84 5.59 -2.39 -3.47
CA LEU A 84 5.35 -0.97 -3.26
C LEU A 84 5.70 -0.57 -1.82
N HIS A 85 5.29 -1.37 -0.83
CA HIS A 85 5.58 -1.15 0.58
C HIS A 85 7.08 -1.02 0.83
N LEU A 86 7.86 -2.02 0.40
CA LEU A 86 9.31 -2.04 0.59
C LEU A 86 9.99 -0.81 -0.01
N LYS A 87 9.62 -0.45 -1.26
CA LYS A 87 10.17 0.74 -1.93
C LYS A 87 9.82 2.02 -1.21
N SER A 88 8.58 2.14 -0.75
CA SER A 88 8.10 3.36 -0.10
C SER A 88 8.64 3.50 1.32
N LEU A 89 8.82 2.39 2.03
CA LEU A 89 9.46 2.35 3.34
C LEU A 89 10.92 2.78 3.22
N GLN A 90 11.66 2.23 2.24
CA GLN A 90 13.03 2.66 1.98
C GLN A 90 13.11 4.16 1.66
N GLU A 91 12.25 4.66 0.77
CA GLU A 91 12.19 6.10 0.44
C GLU A 91 11.89 6.97 1.67
N TYR A 92 11.05 6.49 2.57
CA TYR A 92 10.74 7.15 3.84
C TYR A 92 11.92 7.14 4.81
N GLU A 93 12.63 6.01 4.94
CA GLU A 93 13.81 5.86 5.81
C GLU A 93 15.02 6.68 5.32
N GLU A 94 15.16 6.87 4.01
CA GLU A 94 16.20 7.72 3.42
C GLU A 94 16.01 9.21 3.75
N GLN A 95 14.81 9.62 4.18
CA GLN A 95 14.56 10.99 4.60
C GLN A 95 15.14 11.26 6.00
N GLN A 96 15.98 12.28 6.08
CA GLN A 96 16.54 12.77 7.34
C GLN A 96 15.61 13.85 7.92
N PHE A 97 14.65 13.45 8.76
CA PHE A 97 13.75 14.41 9.41
C PHE A 97 14.42 15.06 10.63
N THR A 98 14.15 16.35 10.84
CA THR A 98 14.65 17.10 12.00
C THR A 98 13.60 17.26 13.11
N ASN A 99 12.35 16.91 12.80
CA ASN A 99 11.23 16.94 13.74
C ASN A 99 10.10 15.99 13.30
N GLN A 100 9.23 15.65 14.25
CA GLN A 100 8.12 14.72 14.05
C GLN A 100 7.05 15.25 13.08
N ARG A 101 6.82 16.57 13.04
CA ARG A 101 5.78 17.16 12.17
C ARG A 101 6.12 16.95 10.70
N ASP A 102 7.38 17.16 10.32
CA ASP A 102 7.83 16.98 8.94
C ASP A 102 7.81 15.51 8.54
N SER A 103 8.20 14.61 9.45
CA SER A 103 8.08 13.15 9.27
C SER A 103 6.64 12.72 9.01
N ILE A 104 5.67 13.15 9.84
CA ILE A 104 4.25 12.86 9.65
C ILE A 104 3.74 13.45 8.33
N SER A 105 4.10 14.71 8.03
CA SER A 105 3.66 15.36 6.79
C SER A 105 4.17 14.63 5.54
N TYR A 106 5.41 14.13 5.57
CA TYR A 106 5.97 13.38 4.46
C TYR A 106 5.35 11.97 4.35
N CYS A 107 5.08 11.31 5.48
CA CYS A 107 4.34 10.05 5.55
C CYS A 107 3.00 10.15 4.78
N HIS A 108 2.18 11.14 5.10
CA HIS A 108 0.89 11.38 4.43
C HIS A 108 1.07 11.76 2.96
N LYS A 109 2.08 12.55 2.61
CA LYS A 109 2.40 12.88 1.20
C LYS A 109 2.69 11.64 0.37
N LEU A 110 3.45 10.68 0.91
CA LEU A 110 3.69 9.40 0.23
C LEU A 110 2.41 8.57 0.13
N LEU A 111 1.69 8.45 1.25
CA LEU A 111 0.50 7.59 1.36
C LEU A 111 -0.64 8.06 0.47
N ASP A 112 -1.03 9.33 0.56
CA ASP A 112 -2.21 9.87 -0.14
C ASP A 112 -1.88 10.38 -1.54
N GLY A 113 -0.59 10.54 -1.84
CA GLY A 113 -0.12 10.86 -3.18
C GLY A 113 0.28 9.60 -3.93
N LYS A 114 1.54 9.22 -3.77
CA LYS A 114 2.17 8.19 -4.61
C LYS A 114 1.55 6.81 -4.43
N ILE A 115 1.32 6.41 -3.18
CA ILE A 115 0.85 5.07 -2.85
C ILE A 115 -0.62 4.90 -3.23
N ASP A 116 -1.48 5.87 -2.88
CA ASP A 116 -2.91 5.82 -3.22
C ASP A 116 -3.15 5.71 -4.73
N ASN A 117 -2.55 6.61 -5.51
CA ASN A 117 -2.67 6.59 -6.97
C ASN A 117 -2.17 5.28 -7.58
N PHE A 118 -1.08 4.73 -7.04
CA PHE A 118 -0.53 3.47 -7.53
C PHE A 118 -1.47 2.30 -7.22
N LEU A 119 -1.99 2.21 -5.99
CA LEU A 119 -2.95 1.18 -5.61
C LEU A 119 -4.24 1.31 -6.43
N GLU A 120 -4.81 2.51 -6.53
CA GLU A 120 -6.00 2.77 -7.32
C GLU A 120 -5.87 2.25 -8.75
N PHE A 121 -4.77 2.59 -9.43
CA PHE A 121 -4.53 2.12 -10.78
C PHE A 121 -4.61 0.58 -10.92
N TYR A 122 -3.87 -0.16 -10.09
CA TYR A 122 -3.83 -1.62 -10.20
C TYR A 122 -5.15 -2.29 -9.77
N PHE A 123 -5.83 -1.73 -8.77
CA PHE A 123 -7.10 -2.25 -8.30
C PHE A 123 -8.24 -1.98 -9.29
N GLU A 124 -8.27 -0.82 -9.94
CA GLU A 124 -9.24 -0.52 -11.00
C GLU A 124 -9.00 -1.37 -12.25
N GLU A 125 -7.74 -1.60 -12.64
CA GLU A 125 -7.42 -2.54 -13.73
C GLU A 125 -7.89 -3.97 -13.40
N ALA A 126 -7.68 -4.44 -12.16
CA ALA A 126 -8.17 -5.75 -11.74
C ALA A 126 -9.71 -5.84 -11.75
N LYS A 127 -10.42 -4.79 -11.32
CA LYS A 127 -11.89 -4.72 -11.42
C LYS A 127 -12.36 -4.80 -12.87
N LYS A 128 -11.66 -4.10 -13.78
CA LYS A 128 -11.97 -4.13 -15.21
C LYS A 128 -11.76 -5.53 -15.81
N GLU A 129 -10.63 -6.18 -15.54
CA GLU A 129 -10.38 -7.57 -15.97
C GLU A 129 -11.48 -8.51 -15.49
N LEU A 130 -11.88 -8.40 -14.22
CA LEU A 130 -12.93 -9.21 -13.62
C LEU A 130 -14.31 -8.92 -14.24
N GLN A 131 -14.61 -7.66 -14.55
CA GLN A 131 -15.85 -7.27 -15.24
C GLN A 131 -15.91 -7.82 -16.67
N GLU A 132 -14.80 -7.76 -17.40
CA GLU A 132 -14.71 -8.35 -18.74
C GLU A 132 -14.94 -9.87 -18.68
N LYS A 133 -14.36 -10.53 -17.66
CA LYS A 133 -14.59 -11.95 -17.41
C LYS A 133 -16.05 -12.27 -17.09
N LEU A 134 -16.69 -11.45 -16.25
CA LEU A 134 -18.11 -11.55 -15.93
C LEU A 134 -18.97 -11.50 -17.20
N VAL A 135 -18.77 -10.48 -18.05
CA VAL A 135 -19.52 -10.33 -19.31
C VAL A 135 -19.32 -11.54 -20.23
N HIS A 136 -18.08 -12.04 -20.33
CA HIS A 136 -17.78 -13.23 -21.10
C HIS A 136 -18.52 -14.48 -20.55
N CYS A 137 -18.50 -14.68 -19.24
CA CYS A 137 -19.24 -15.75 -18.57
C CYS A 137 -20.76 -15.60 -18.76
N GLN A 138 -21.29 -14.39 -18.85
CA GLN A 138 -22.72 -14.17 -19.07
C GLN A 138 -23.16 -14.41 -20.51
N THR A 139 -22.30 -14.21 -21.51
CA THR A 139 -22.62 -14.33 -22.94
C THR A 139 -22.39 -15.74 -23.50
N MET A 140 -21.41 -16.48 -22.98
CA MET A 140 -21.13 -17.87 -23.39
C MET A 140 -22.19 -18.89 -22.91
N PHE A 141 -22.98 -18.53 -21.90
CA PHE A 141 -23.89 -19.46 -21.19
C PHE A 141 -25.35 -18.97 -21.15
N THR A 142 -25.69 -17.95 -21.95
CA THR A 142 -27.06 -17.66 -22.41
C THR A 142 -27.38 -18.42 -23.67
#